data_AF-A0A5E4FY81-F1
#
_entry.id   AF-A0A5E4FY81-F1
#
_cell.length_a   1.000
_cell.length_b   1.000
_cell.length_c   1.000
_cell.angle_alpha   90.00
_cell.angle_beta   90.00
_cell.angle_gamma   90.00
#
_symmetry.space_group_name_H-M   'P 1'
#
loop_
_entity.id
_entity.type
_entity.pdbx_description
1 polymer ?
#
loop_
_entity_poly.entity_id
_entity_poly.type
_entity_poly.pdbx_seq_one_letter_code
_entity_poly.pdbx_strand_id
1 'polypeptide(L)'
;MIKSTSSFSMTKGEVQVNLLVNSAPRPSFVRVQEMGMETTKNNVKSNQVLKKKTRRRRRTKKSNLLQDISLSDNLRQEYGQSDTNHMHRLSTLSLVDERSDEIVVISSGAVKTMNEVDHSSGISNRSIVRASVCDIEKKLLILDINGLLADIVSPPPKGLASDKRIAGRAIFKRPFYLDFLKFCFEHFEVGVWSSRSKRIVERVLDYLMGDMKHKLLFCWDLSHCTATGFRTIENRHKTLVFKELRRIWEKHDPSLPWEKGIYNESNTLLLDDSPYKALLNPAHTAVFPHPYTFQRGSDTSLGPGGDLRVYLEGLAAAENIQEFIEQEPFGQSPINESSASWPFYLRVLSTVYSVDTTNVNNMTCNSSVLR
;
A
#
# COMPACT_ATOMS: atom_id res chain seq x y z
N MET A 1 -61.35 42.69 -18.67
CA MET A 1 -61.19 41.60 -19.66
C MET A 1 -60.34 40.51 -18.98
N ILE A 2 -60.77 39.29 -18.67
CA ILE A 2 -61.84 38.43 -19.26
C ILE A 2 -61.50 38.18 -20.75
N LYS A 3 -61.21 36.97 -21.25
CA LYS A 3 -61.43 35.55 -20.88
C LYS A 3 -60.23 34.70 -21.42
N SER A 4 -60.00 33.39 -21.22
CA SER A 4 -60.66 32.21 -20.59
C SER A 4 -59.55 31.12 -20.39
N THR A 5 -59.42 30.36 -19.28
CA THR A 5 -60.17 29.13 -18.84
C THR A 5 -60.22 27.98 -19.87
N SER A 6 -60.12 26.68 -19.55
CA SER A 6 -59.89 25.88 -18.30
C SER A 6 -59.27 24.51 -18.71
N SER A 7 -59.08 23.43 -17.92
CA SER A 7 -59.31 23.03 -16.51
C SER A 7 -58.15 22.06 -16.09
N PHE A 8 -58.14 21.04 -15.20
CA PHE A 8 -59.08 20.26 -14.34
C PHE A 8 -58.36 19.82 -13.03
N SER A 9 -58.99 19.03 -12.14
CA SER A 9 -58.59 18.89 -10.72
C SER A 9 -58.58 17.46 -10.14
N MET A 10 -57.58 17.15 -9.28
CA MET A 10 -57.56 16.11 -8.22
C MET A 10 -57.79 14.63 -8.64
N THR A 11 -57.46 13.57 -7.89
CA THR A 11 -57.45 13.32 -6.42
C THR A 11 -56.28 12.41 -5.95
N LYS A 12 -56.29 11.99 -4.66
CA LYS A 12 -55.33 11.09 -4.02
C LYS A 12 -55.48 9.61 -4.46
N GLY A 13 -54.40 8.85 -4.41
CA GLY A 13 -54.40 7.37 -4.42
C GLY A 13 -52.98 6.82 -4.19
N GLU A 14 -52.82 5.89 -3.24
CA GLU A 14 -51.51 5.37 -2.81
C GLU A 14 -51.23 3.99 -3.42
N VAL A 15 -49.98 3.74 -3.84
CA VAL A 15 -49.24 2.51 -3.51
C VAL A 15 -47.75 2.89 -3.39
N GLN A 16 -47.14 2.68 -2.21
CA GLN A 16 -45.69 2.68 -2.08
C GLN A 16 -45.15 1.25 -2.21
N VAL A 17 -44.10 1.06 -3.01
CA VAL A 17 -43.21 -0.10 -2.91
C VAL A 17 -41.79 0.43 -2.78
N ASN A 18 -41.31 0.52 -1.54
CA ASN A 18 -39.96 0.98 -1.26
C ASN A 18 -38.95 -0.12 -1.59
N LEU A 19 -38.12 0.09 -2.62
CA LEU A 19 -36.86 -0.63 -2.76
C LEU A 19 -35.70 0.37 -2.54
N LEU A 20 -35.13 0.34 -1.34
CA LEU A 20 -34.09 1.27 -0.94
C LEU A 20 -32.76 0.88 -1.59
N VAL A 21 -32.28 1.67 -2.54
CA VAL A 21 -30.93 1.54 -3.12
C VAL A 21 -30.27 2.91 -3.12
N ASN A 22 -29.30 3.10 -2.22
CA ASN A 22 -28.57 4.37 -2.09
C ASN A 22 -27.75 4.64 -3.37
N SER A 23 -28.17 5.65 -4.14
CA SER A 23 -27.55 6.00 -5.42
C SER A 23 -26.51 7.12 -5.26
N ALA A 24 -25.24 6.75 -5.18
CA ALA A 24 -24.16 7.67 -5.56
C ALA A 24 -24.25 7.99 -7.08
N PRO A 25 -23.87 9.20 -7.54
CA PRO A 25 -24.13 9.61 -8.92
C PRO A 25 -23.36 8.79 -9.96
N ARG A 26 -24.06 8.33 -11.01
CA ARG A 26 -23.41 7.88 -12.25
C ARG A 26 -23.12 9.10 -13.13
N PRO A 27 -21.91 9.26 -13.71
CA PRO A 27 -21.65 10.30 -14.70
C PRO A 27 -22.52 10.07 -15.94
N SER A 28 -23.14 11.13 -16.45
CA SER A 28 -24.07 11.09 -17.58
C SER A 28 -23.34 11.19 -18.92
N PHE A 29 -23.54 10.22 -19.81
CA PHE A 29 -23.01 10.27 -21.17
C PHE A 29 -23.73 11.35 -22.00
N VAL A 30 -23.09 12.50 -22.19
CA VAL A 30 -23.55 13.53 -23.13
C VAL A 30 -23.28 13.08 -24.57
N ARG A 31 -24.36 12.94 -25.34
CA ARG A 31 -24.34 12.53 -26.75
C ARG A 31 -24.11 13.74 -27.66
N VAL A 32 -22.87 13.98 -28.07
CA VAL A 32 -22.53 15.02 -29.05
C VAL A 32 -22.97 14.58 -30.46
N GLN A 33 -23.50 15.52 -31.25
CA GLN A 33 -23.98 15.29 -32.61
C GLN A 33 -22.85 15.35 -33.65
N GLU A 34 -23.05 14.66 -34.76
CA GLU A 34 -22.19 14.76 -35.95
C GLU A 34 -22.52 16.03 -36.75
N MET A 35 -21.49 16.75 -37.20
CA MET A 35 -21.53 17.53 -38.44
C MET A 35 -20.31 17.16 -39.27
N GLY A 36 -20.54 16.81 -40.53
CA GLY A 36 -19.50 16.33 -41.43
C GLY A 36 -18.86 17.43 -42.28
N MET A 37 -17.69 17.13 -42.83
CA MET A 37 -17.16 17.79 -44.03
C MET A 37 -16.60 16.73 -44.97
N GLU A 38 -16.99 16.78 -46.23
CA GLU A 38 -16.48 15.89 -47.27
C GLU A 38 -15.13 16.37 -47.82
N THR A 39 -14.20 15.45 -48.05
CA THR A 39 -13.24 15.57 -49.15
C THR A 39 -13.04 14.21 -49.80
N THR A 40 -12.97 14.20 -51.14
CA THR A 40 -12.66 13.00 -51.95
C THR A 40 -11.12 12.86 -52.06
N LYS A 41 -10.49 11.76 -52.52
CA LYS A 41 -10.89 10.81 -53.58
C LYS A 41 -9.93 9.58 -53.61
N ASN A 42 -10.47 8.36 -53.69
CA ASN A 42 -9.81 7.10 -54.15
C ASN A 42 -8.57 6.60 -53.33
N ASN A 43 -8.08 5.34 -53.42
CA ASN A 43 -8.32 4.25 -54.37
C ASN A 43 -8.04 2.84 -53.79
N VAL A 44 -8.47 1.78 -54.50
CA VAL A 44 -8.09 0.33 -54.42
C VAL A 44 -8.19 -0.40 -53.06
N LYS A 45 -9.09 -1.41 -52.99
CA LYS A 45 -9.02 -2.51 -52.03
C LYS A 45 -7.91 -3.51 -52.42
N SER A 46 -7.10 -3.98 -51.48
CA SER A 46 -6.29 -5.19 -51.67
C SER A 46 -6.23 -6.06 -50.41
N ASN A 47 -6.81 -7.25 -50.49
CA ASN A 47 -6.74 -8.26 -49.43
C ASN A 47 -5.41 -9.03 -49.54
N GLN A 48 -4.55 -9.00 -48.52
CA GLN A 48 -3.46 -9.98 -48.39
C GLN A 48 -3.36 -10.55 -46.97
N VAL A 49 -3.62 -11.85 -46.86
CA VAL A 49 -3.38 -12.66 -45.67
C VAL A 49 -1.89 -12.94 -45.55
N LEU A 50 -1.21 -12.37 -44.54
CA LEU A 50 0.17 -12.76 -44.21
C LEU A 50 0.21 -13.82 -43.08
N LYS A 51 0.87 -14.94 -43.40
CA LYS A 51 0.95 -16.14 -42.56
C LYS A 51 1.95 -15.98 -41.42
N LYS A 52 1.63 -16.53 -40.24
CA LYS A 52 2.56 -16.66 -39.09
C LYS A 52 3.87 -17.31 -39.54
N LYS A 53 5.03 -16.68 -39.28
CA LYS A 53 6.37 -17.28 -39.45
C LYS A 53 7.09 -17.44 -38.11
N THR A 54 6.98 -18.62 -37.52
CA THR A 54 7.61 -19.01 -36.26
C THR A 54 9.13 -19.12 -36.41
N ARG A 55 9.90 -18.19 -35.81
CA ARG A 55 11.38 -18.26 -35.79
C ARG A 55 11.90 -18.98 -34.53
N ARG A 56 12.07 -20.30 -34.61
CA ARG A 56 12.90 -21.07 -33.67
C ARG A 56 14.36 -20.58 -33.75
N ARG A 57 14.91 -20.04 -32.65
CA ARG A 57 16.37 -19.85 -32.50
C ARG A 57 16.99 -21.14 -31.97
N ARG A 58 17.87 -21.79 -32.73
CA ARG A 58 18.73 -22.88 -32.23
C ARG A 58 19.82 -22.30 -31.34
N ARG A 59 20.14 -22.98 -30.23
CA ARG A 59 21.40 -22.79 -29.51
C ARG A 59 22.53 -23.42 -30.32
N THR A 60 23.67 -22.74 -30.44
CA THR A 60 24.96 -23.36 -30.76
C THR A 60 25.85 -23.27 -29.52
N LYS A 61 26.47 -24.41 -29.19
CA LYS A 61 27.45 -24.55 -28.11
C LYS A 61 28.83 -24.61 -28.79
N LYS A 62 29.83 -23.87 -28.30
CA LYS A 62 31.23 -24.04 -28.70
C LYS A 62 32.09 -24.28 -27.46
N SER A 63 33.21 -24.96 -27.65
CA SER A 63 33.99 -25.63 -26.62
C SER A 63 35.23 -24.84 -26.19
N ASN A 64 35.74 -25.19 -25.00
CA ASN A 64 37.07 -24.79 -24.54
C ASN A 64 38.16 -25.52 -25.35
N LEU A 65 39.34 -24.92 -25.43
CA LEU A 65 40.63 -25.62 -25.57
C LEU A 65 41.71 -24.75 -24.91
N LEU A 66 42.80 -25.36 -24.43
CA LEU A 66 43.91 -24.73 -23.72
C LEU A 66 45.23 -24.90 -24.49
N GLN A 67 46.02 -23.82 -24.55
CA GLN A 67 47.50 -23.74 -24.61
C GLN A 67 47.83 -22.23 -24.82
N ASP A 68 48.57 -21.48 -24.00
CA ASP A 68 49.68 -21.71 -23.03
C ASP A 68 51.09 -21.59 -23.65
N ILE A 69 52.07 -21.11 -22.85
CA ILE A 69 53.50 -20.86 -23.16
C ILE A 69 53.76 -19.62 -24.09
N SER A 70 54.66 -18.65 -23.81
CA SER A 70 55.44 -18.30 -22.60
C SER A 70 56.14 -16.91 -22.67
N LEU A 71 56.30 -16.28 -21.50
CA LEU A 71 57.46 -15.48 -20.99
C LEU A 71 58.20 -14.41 -21.82
N SER A 72 58.24 -13.18 -21.27
CA SER A 72 59.46 -12.38 -20.93
C SER A 72 58.99 -11.20 -20.05
N ASP A 73 59.35 -11.05 -18.77
CA ASP A 73 60.65 -10.80 -18.10
C ASP A 73 61.07 -9.32 -18.02
N ASN A 74 60.79 -8.71 -16.85
CA ASN A 74 61.71 -8.04 -15.88
C ASN A 74 60.88 -7.15 -14.90
N LEU A 75 60.98 -7.30 -13.56
CA LEU A 75 62.00 -6.78 -12.61
C LEU A 75 62.11 -5.24 -12.56
N ARG A 76 62.29 -4.54 -11.43
CA ARG A 76 62.22 -4.79 -9.94
C ARG A 76 62.03 -3.38 -9.28
N GLN A 77 61.89 -3.07 -7.99
CA GLN A 77 61.94 -3.68 -6.63
C GLN A 77 61.03 -2.78 -5.72
N GLU A 78 60.31 -3.15 -4.65
CA GLU A 78 60.48 -4.02 -3.46
C GLU A 78 61.34 -3.43 -2.30
N TYR A 79 60.68 -3.29 -1.13
CA TYR A 79 61.13 -3.18 0.28
C TYR A 79 59.83 -3.01 1.10
N GLY A 80 59.55 -3.57 2.29
CA GLY A 80 60.13 -4.59 3.20
C GLY A 80 59.25 -4.53 4.49
N GLN A 81 58.63 -5.59 5.02
CA GLN A 81 59.19 -6.62 5.94
C GLN A 81 60.22 -6.07 6.96
N SER A 82 60.19 -6.39 8.26
CA SER A 82 59.49 -7.44 9.06
C SER A 82 58.85 -6.82 10.34
N ASP A 83 58.43 -7.47 11.45
CA ASP A 83 58.78 -8.78 12.06
C ASP A 83 57.74 -9.33 13.08
N THR A 84 58.05 -10.47 13.70
CA THR A 84 57.22 -11.29 14.61
C THR A 84 57.50 -11.07 16.10
N ASN A 85 56.57 -11.47 17.01
CA ASN A 85 56.89 -12.15 18.29
C ASN A 85 55.67 -12.66 19.11
N HIS A 86 55.92 -13.36 20.23
CA HIS A 86 55.04 -14.41 20.79
C HIS A 86 54.92 -14.43 22.35
N MET A 87 53.69 -14.32 22.89
CA MET A 87 53.18 -14.68 24.25
C MET A 87 53.66 -14.00 25.57
N HIS A 88 52.74 -14.08 26.55
CA HIS A 88 52.88 -14.07 28.02
C HIS A 88 53.46 -12.85 28.78
N ARG A 89 52.58 -12.20 29.54
CA ARG A 89 52.62 -12.27 31.03
C ARG A 89 51.26 -11.98 31.68
N LEU A 90 51.08 -12.50 32.90
CA LEU A 90 49.90 -12.32 33.76
C LEU A 90 50.14 -11.20 34.79
N SER A 91 49.08 -10.49 35.19
CA SER A 91 48.74 -10.20 36.60
C SER A 91 47.32 -9.61 36.76
N THR A 92 46.61 -9.64 37.90
CA THR A 92 46.46 -10.64 38.99
C THR A 92 45.34 -10.15 39.93
N LEU A 93 44.20 -10.86 40.02
CA LEU A 93 43.15 -10.77 41.07
C LEU A 93 42.42 -9.39 41.23
N SER A 94 41.25 -9.27 41.86
CA SER A 94 40.30 -10.19 42.53
C SER A 94 38.84 -9.85 42.07
N LEU A 95 37.73 -10.60 42.24
CA LEU A 95 37.22 -11.53 43.28
C LEU A 95 36.92 -10.83 44.65
N VAL A 96 35.78 -10.95 45.33
CA VAL A 96 34.45 -11.56 45.05
C VAL A 96 33.37 -10.45 45.31
N ASP A 97 32.04 -10.61 45.32
CA ASP A 97 31.18 -11.59 46.04
C ASP A 97 29.79 -11.75 45.37
N GLU A 98 29.04 -12.78 45.77
CA GLU A 98 27.70 -13.12 45.26
C GLU A 98 26.55 -12.68 46.19
N ARG A 99 25.32 -13.04 45.79
CA ARG A 99 24.02 -12.93 46.47
C ARG A 99 23.29 -11.60 46.24
N SER A 100 21.96 -11.54 46.22
CA SER A 100 20.83 -12.47 45.97
C SER A 100 19.65 -11.89 46.74
N ASP A 101 18.53 -11.78 46.06
CA ASP A 101 17.17 -11.81 46.59
C ASP A 101 16.54 -10.61 47.34
N GLU A 102 15.22 -10.64 47.21
CA GLU A 102 14.12 -10.00 47.94
C GLU A 102 13.58 -8.61 47.59
N ILE A 103 12.25 -8.57 47.69
CA ILE A 103 11.32 -7.51 47.30
C ILE A 103 10.94 -6.73 48.56
N VAL A 104 11.09 -5.41 48.53
CA VAL A 104 10.58 -4.55 49.61
C VAL A 104 9.20 -3.99 49.22
N VAL A 105 8.15 -4.60 49.77
CA VAL A 105 6.78 -4.04 49.72
C VAL A 105 6.67 -2.94 50.76
N ILE A 106 6.51 -1.68 50.32
CA ILE A 106 6.24 -0.56 51.22
C ILE A 106 4.74 -0.54 51.55
N SER A 107 4.38 -1.12 52.69
CA SER A 107 3.07 -0.95 53.32
C SER A 107 3.15 0.10 54.42
N SER A 108 2.34 1.17 54.32
CA SER A 108 2.20 2.17 55.37
C SER A 108 0.80 2.05 55.98
N GLY A 109 0.73 1.50 57.19
CA GLY A 109 -0.53 1.27 57.90
C GLY A 109 -0.98 2.47 58.72
N ALA A 110 -2.29 2.64 58.87
CA ALA A 110 -2.90 3.53 59.85
C ALA A 110 -3.90 2.73 60.69
N VAL A 111 -3.64 2.62 62.00
CA VAL A 111 -4.49 1.88 62.95
C VAL A 111 -5.44 2.84 63.67
N LYS A 112 -6.74 2.52 63.69
CA LYS A 112 -7.69 2.95 64.73
C LYS A 112 -8.64 1.81 65.07
N THR A 113 -9.04 1.75 66.34
CA THR A 113 -9.75 0.63 66.95
C THR A 113 -11.28 0.73 66.82
N MET A 114 -11.95 -0.39 67.09
CA MET A 114 -13.37 -0.66 66.84
C MET A 114 -14.34 0.06 67.79
N ASN A 115 -15.62 0.13 67.38
CA ASN A 115 -16.76 -0.28 68.20
C ASN A 115 -17.97 -0.66 67.29
N GLU A 116 -18.92 -1.37 67.90
CA GLU A 116 -20.13 -2.03 67.34
C GLU A 116 -21.33 -1.05 67.16
N VAL A 117 -22.48 -1.33 66.51
CA VAL A 117 -23.02 -2.44 65.66
C VAL A 117 -24.25 -1.90 64.87
N ASP A 118 -24.66 -2.59 63.79
CA ASP A 118 -25.94 -2.43 63.03
C ASP A 118 -26.22 -1.05 62.37
N HIS A 119 -26.84 -0.94 61.19
CA HIS A 119 -27.92 -1.75 60.58
C HIS A 119 -27.80 -1.88 59.04
N SER A 120 -28.76 -2.61 58.44
CA SER A 120 -28.89 -2.89 57.01
C SER A 120 -29.04 -1.67 56.08
N SER A 121 -28.30 -1.66 54.97
CA SER A 121 -28.78 -1.29 53.62
C SER A 121 -27.77 -1.68 52.55
N GLY A 122 -28.23 -2.18 51.40
CA GLY A 122 -27.35 -2.60 50.31
C GLY A 122 -26.75 -1.41 49.55
N ILE A 123 -25.43 -1.34 49.47
CA ILE A 123 -24.70 -0.43 48.60
C ILE A 123 -23.96 -1.26 47.56
N SER A 124 -24.12 -0.92 46.29
CA SER A 124 -23.50 -1.65 45.18
C SER A 124 -21.97 -1.55 45.22
N ASN A 125 -21.29 -2.62 44.83
CA ASN A 125 -19.86 -2.61 44.52
C ASN A 125 -19.64 -1.70 43.30
N ARG A 126 -19.54 -0.39 43.55
CA ARG A 126 -19.20 0.61 42.56
C ARG A 126 -17.70 0.49 42.27
N SER A 127 -17.39 -0.55 41.48
CA SER A 127 -16.08 -0.76 40.89
C SER A 127 -15.51 0.58 40.44
N ILE A 128 -14.32 0.92 40.92
CA ILE A 128 -13.54 1.99 40.33
C ILE A 128 -13.05 1.44 38.99
N VAL A 129 -13.95 1.49 38.02
CA VAL A 129 -13.61 1.63 36.62
C VAL A 129 -12.71 2.85 36.58
N ARG A 130 -11.39 2.60 36.59
CA ARG A 130 -10.47 3.47 35.85
C ARG A 130 -11.15 3.65 34.51
N ALA A 131 -11.61 4.87 34.23
CA ALA A 131 -12.13 5.17 32.92
C ALA A 131 -11.08 4.65 31.95
N SER A 132 -11.49 3.76 31.04
CA SER A 132 -10.64 3.48 29.90
C SER A 132 -10.32 4.85 29.33
N VAL A 133 -9.03 5.09 29.05
CA VAL A 133 -8.75 6.08 28.01
C VAL A 133 -9.62 5.64 26.84
N CYS A 134 -10.36 6.57 26.25
CA CYS A 134 -11.03 6.28 25.00
C CYS A 134 -9.89 6.01 24.02
N ASP A 135 -9.55 4.73 23.84
CA ASP A 135 -8.60 4.27 22.84
C ASP A 135 -9.31 4.51 21.51
N ILE A 136 -9.15 5.75 21.02
CA ILE A 136 -9.60 6.18 19.70
C ILE A 136 -8.91 5.22 18.74
N GLU A 137 -9.70 4.31 18.14
CA GLU A 137 -9.18 3.22 17.33
C GLU A 137 -8.24 3.81 16.27
N LYS A 138 -6.97 3.38 16.31
CA LYS A 138 -5.96 4.05 15.49
C LYS A 138 -6.33 3.92 14.02
N LYS A 139 -6.18 5.05 13.33
CA LYS A 139 -6.30 5.17 11.88
C LYS A 139 -5.50 4.06 11.18
N LEU A 140 -6.07 3.45 10.15
CA LEU A 140 -5.41 2.42 9.35
C LEU A 140 -4.54 3.06 8.26
N LEU A 141 -3.22 2.91 8.39
CA LEU A 141 -2.24 3.35 7.41
C LEU A 141 -1.75 2.17 6.55
N ILE A 142 -1.94 2.26 5.23
CA ILE A 142 -1.64 1.17 4.29
C ILE A 142 -0.48 1.58 3.39
N LEU A 143 0.67 0.94 3.59
CA LEU A 143 1.93 1.30 2.91
C LEU A 143 2.15 0.47 1.64
N ASP A 144 2.48 1.09 0.50
CA ASP A 144 3.32 0.41 -0.52
C ASP A 144 4.78 0.30 -0.02
N ILE A 145 5.59 -0.44 -0.75
CA ILE A 145 7.01 -0.65 -0.46
C ILE A 145 7.87 0.08 -1.49
N ASN A 146 7.48 0.02 -2.77
CA ASN A 146 8.29 0.48 -3.88
C ASN A 146 8.10 1.97 -4.12
N GLY A 147 9.17 2.77 -4.02
CA GLY A 147 9.10 4.22 -4.14
C GLY A 147 8.60 4.91 -2.86
N LEU A 148 8.04 4.15 -1.91
CA LEU A 148 7.70 4.66 -0.57
C LEU A 148 8.79 4.35 0.46
N LEU A 149 9.10 3.07 0.72
CA LEU A 149 10.07 2.62 1.73
C LEU A 149 11.43 2.24 1.13
N ALA A 150 11.45 1.77 -0.12
CA ALA A 150 12.67 1.37 -0.84
C ALA A 150 12.46 1.43 -2.36
N ASP A 151 13.55 1.57 -3.12
CA ASP A 151 13.54 1.36 -4.58
C ASP A 151 13.92 -0.11 -4.88
N ILE A 152 13.10 -0.80 -5.69
CA ILE A 152 13.18 -2.26 -5.93
C ILE A 152 13.41 -2.50 -7.44
N VAL A 153 14.67 -2.34 -7.84
CA VAL A 153 15.10 -2.22 -9.24
C VAL A 153 15.32 -3.58 -9.90
N SER A 154 14.82 -3.75 -11.12
CA SER A 154 14.98 -4.96 -11.93
C SER A 154 15.03 -4.62 -13.43
N PRO A 155 16.11 -4.97 -14.17
CA PRO A 155 17.33 -5.63 -13.68
C PRO A 155 18.13 -4.73 -12.71
N PRO A 156 18.98 -5.30 -11.84
CA PRO A 156 19.87 -4.52 -10.98
C PRO A 156 20.78 -3.60 -11.81
N PRO A 157 21.07 -2.37 -11.37
CA PRO A 157 22.02 -1.51 -12.06
C PRO A 157 23.43 -2.12 -12.09
N LYS A 158 24.19 -1.79 -13.15
CA LYS A 158 25.61 -2.14 -13.29
C LYS A 158 26.47 -1.14 -12.51
N GLY A 159 27.59 -1.58 -11.98
CA GLY A 159 28.58 -0.73 -11.30
C GLY A 159 28.18 -0.18 -9.93
N LEU A 160 26.89 -0.22 -9.56
CA LEU A 160 26.40 0.31 -8.29
C LEU A 160 26.13 -0.80 -7.25
N ALA A 161 26.59 -0.56 -6.02
CA ALA A 161 26.26 -1.37 -4.86
C ALA A 161 24.82 -1.09 -4.39
N SER A 162 24.09 -2.15 -4.08
CA SER A 162 22.71 -2.12 -3.58
C SER A 162 22.68 -2.72 -2.18
N ASP A 163 21.93 -2.12 -1.24
CA ASP A 163 21.84 -2.59 0.16
C ASP A 163 21.54 -4.09 0.28
N LYS A 164 20.68 -4.62 -0.60
CA LYS A 164 20.41 -6.07 -0.69
C LYS A 164 20.12 -6.48 -2.13
N ARG A 165 20.37 -7.75 -2.43
CA ARG A 165 19.89 -8.40 -3.67
C ARG A 165 18.89 -9.50 -3.31
N ILE A 166 17.65 -9.36 -3.78
CA ILE A 166 16.53 -10.26 -3.44
C ILE A 166 15.89 -10.77 -4.73
N ALA A 167 15.99 -12.09 -4.97
CA ALA A 167 15.39 -12.77 -6.12
C ALA A 167 15.62 -12.03 -7.47
N GLY A 168 16.87 -11.63 -7.72
CA GLY A 168 17.28 -10.93 -8.94
C GLY A 168 16.95 -9.43 -9.00
N ARG A 169 16.38 -8.83 -7.95
CA ARG A 169 16.22 -7.37 -7.80
C ARG A 169 17.35 -6.79 -6.95
N ALA A 170 17.71 -5.54 -7.20
CA ALA A 170 18.44 -4.71 -6.24
C ALA A 170 17.42 -4.00 -5.34
N ILE A 171 17.73 -3.89 -4.05
CA ILE A 171 16.99 -3.09 -3.07
C ILE A 171 17.88 -1.92 -2.67
N PHE A 172 17.32 -0.72 -2.68
CA PHE A 172 17.92 0.49 -2.13
C PHE A 172 16.97 1.05 -1.08
N LYS A 173 17.40 1.14 0.18
CA LYS A 173 16.55 1.64 1.28
C LYS A 173 16.37 3.15 1.12
N ARG A 174 15.14 3.65 1.28
CA ARG A 174 14.94 5.10 1.39
C ARG A 174 15.61 5.60 2.68
N PRO A 175 16.24 6.79 2.69
CA PRO A 175 16.71 7.40 3.93
C PRO A 175 15.60 7.47 4.99
N PHE A 176 15.96 7.36 6.26
CA PHE A 176 15.05 7.40 7.42
C PHE A 176 13.93 6.35 7.50
N TYR A 177 13.77 5.45 6.54
CA TYR A 177 12.65 4.48 6.48
C TYR A 177 12.42 3.67 7.77
N LEU A 178 13.48 3.34 8.52
CA LEU A 178 13.38 2.57 9.76
C LEU A 178 12.83 3.39 10.94
N ASP A 179 13.07 4.71 10.95
CA ASP A 179 12.50 5.63 11.93
C ASP A 179 11.03 5.89 11.61
N PHE A 180 10.75 6.21 10.34
CA PHE A 180 9.41 6.36 9.80
C PHE A 180 8.51 5.15 10.07
N LEU A 181 9.03 3.93 9.91
CA LEU A 181 8.27 2.71 10.25
C LEU A 181 7.93 2.61 11.74
N LYS A 182 8.82 3.02 12.65
CA LYS A 182 8.50 3.05 14.10
C LYS A 182 7.38 4.03 14.37
N PHE A 183 7.48 5.25 13.83
CA PHE A 183 6.45 6.28 13.89
C PHE A 183 5.11 5.77 13.34
N CYS A 184 5.09 5.07 12.19
CA CYS A 184 3.86 4.47 11.67
C CYS A 184 3.23 3.50 12.67
N PHE A 185 3.99 2.59 13.28
CA PHE A 185 3.48 1.65 14.30
C PHE A 185 3.11 2.32 15.64
N GLU A 186 3.62 3.51 15.92
CA GLU A 186 3.31 4.29 17.11
C GLU A 186 1.93 4.96 16.97
N HIS A 187 1.69 5.66 15.85
CA HIS A 187 0.48 6.49 15.66
C HIS A 187 -0.66 5.83 14.88
N PHE A 188 -0.40 4.75 14.13
CA PHE A 188 -1.38 4.10 13.25
C PHE A 188 -1.47 2.60 13.52
N GLU A 189 -2.59 1.98 13.14
CA GLU A 189 -2.57 0.57 12.78
C GLU A 189 -2.02 0.43 11.36
N VAL A 190 -1.11 -0.52 11.14
CA VAL A 190 -0.31 -0.55 9.90
C VAL A 190 -0.56 -1.82 9.09
N GLY A 191 -0.96 -1.62 7.84
CA GLY A 191 -1.00 -2.66 6.81
C GLY A 191 0.07 -2.42 5.73
N VAL A 192 0.52 -3.49 5.08
CA VAL A 192 1.27 -3.37 3.82
C VAL A 192 0.43 -3.89 2.67
N TRP A 193 0.38 -3.12 1.58
CA TRP A 193 -0.18 -3.57 0.31
C TRP A 193 0.80 -3.25 -0.82
N SER A 194 1.30 -4.25 -1.55
CA SER A 194 2.24 -4.03 -2.67
C SER A 194 1.83 -4.77 -3.94
N SER A 195 1.92 -4.10 -5.09
CA SER A 195 1.64 -4.69 -6.42
C SER A 195 2.78 -5.59 -6.94
N ARG A 196 3.49 -6.27 -6.04
CA ARG A 196 4.53 -7.27 -6.31
C ARG A 196 4.05 -8.63 -5.78
N SER A 197 4.50 -9.75 -6.33
CA SER A 197 4.03 -11.07 -5.89
C SER A 197 4.55 -11.46 -4.50
N LYS A 198 3.76 -12.23 -3.75
CA LYS A 198 3.98 -12.71 -2.37
C LYS A 198 5.45 -13.00 -2.04
N ARG A 199 6.07 -13.92 -2.78
CA ARG A 199 7.50 -14.32 -2.65
C ARG A 199 8.51 -13.16 -2.69
N ILE A 200 8.20 -12.05 -3.37
CA ILE A 200 9.02 -10.84 -3.38
C ILE A 200 8.68 -9.94 -2.20
N VAL A 201 7.39 -9.74 -1.91
CA VAL A 201 6.90 -8.92 -0.79
C VAL A 201 7.41 -9.46 0.54
N GLU A 202 7.16 -10.74 0.83
CA GLU A 202 7.58 -11.40 2.08
C GLU A 202 9.05 -11.14 2.40
N ARG A 203 9.94 -11.46 1.44
CA ARG A 203 11.40 -11.36 1.55
C ARG A 203 11.91 -9.92 1.65
N VAL A 204 11.20 -8.97 1.07
CA VAL A 204 11.55 -7.54 1.18
C VAL A 204 11.12 -7.02 2.55
N LEU A 205 9.96 -7.42 3.08
CA LEU A 205 9.55 -7.07 4.44
C LEU A 205 10.43 -7.75 5.50
N ASP A 206 10.83 -9.01 5.30
CA ASP A 206 11.82 -9.70 6.17
C ASP A 206 13.13 -8.90 6.26
N TYR A 207 13.51 -8.23 5.16
CA TYR A 207 14.75 -7.43 5.10
C TYR A 207 14.59 -5.99 5.61
N LEU A 208 13.45 -5.34 5.38
CA LEU A 208 13.22 -3.94 5.76
C LEU A 208 12.70 -3.79 7.19
N MET A 209 11.75 -4.63 7.61
CA MET A 209 11.10 -4.52 8.92
C MET A 209 11.75 -5.41 9.97
N GLY A 210 12.35 -6.54 9.57
CA GLY A 210 12.87 -7.54 10.50
C GLY A 210 11.81 -7.94 11.51
N ASP A 211 12.15 -7.90 12.79
CA ASP A 211 11.24 -8.23 13.90
C ASP A 211 9.97 -7.39 13.91
N MET A 212 10.00 -6.12 13.47
CA MET A 212 8.81 -5.25 13.45
C MET A 212 7.70 -5.75 12.54
N LYS A 213 7.98 -6.71 11.64
CA LYS A 213 6.99 -7.31 10.73
C LYS A 213 5.81 -7.95 11.47
N HIS A 214 5.97 -8.40 12.72
CA HIS A 214 4.86 -8.96 13.51
C HIS A 214 3.81 -7.92 13.93
N LYS A 215 4.11 -6.62 13.82
CA LYS A 215 3.18 -5.51 14.13
C LYS A 215 2.26 -5.14 12.97
N LEU A 216 2.41 -5.76 11.80
CA LEU A 216 1.49 -5.54 10.68
C LEU A 216 0.18 -6.28 10.91
N LEU A 217 -0.96 -5.59 10.79
CA LEU A 217 -2.27 -6.25 10.79
C LEU A 217 -2.48 -7.14 9.56
N PHE A 218 -1.87 -6.77 8.42
CA PHE A 218 -1.88 -7.58 7.21
C PHE A 218 -0.71 -7.27 6.26
N CYS A 219 -0.41 -8.23 5.38
CA CYS A 219 0.60 -8.14 4.33
C CYS A 219 0.01 -8.62 3.00
N TRP A 220 -0.61 -7.71 2.26
CA TRP A 220 -1.23 -7.98 0.96
C TRP A 220 -0.24 -7.78 -0.20
N ASP A 221 -0.14 -8.80 -1.05
CA ASP A 221 0.64 -8.78 -2.29
C ASP A 221 -0.26 -8.66 -3.54
N LEU A 222 0.34 -8.74 -4.73
CA LEU A 222 -0.31 -8.63 -6.04
C LEU A 222 -1.60 -9.45 -6.21
N SER A 223 -1.77 -10.60 -5.54
CA SER A 223 -3.01 -11.39 -5.61
C SER A 223 -4.26 -10.68 -5.05
N HIS A 224 -4.07 -9.65 -4.22
CA HIS A 224 -5.15 -8.87 -3.60
C HIS A 224 -5.50 -7.63 -4.45
N CYS A 225 -4.62 -7.24 -5.39
CA CYS A 225 -4.88 -6.14 -6.32
C CYS A 225 -5.80 -6.57 -7.47
N THR A 226 -6.66 -5.66 -7.92
CA THR A 226 -7.56 -5.90 -9.06
C THR A 226 -6.81 -5.80 -10.38
N ALA A 227 -6.73 -6.93 -11.09
CA ALA A 227 -5.98 -7.04 -12.33
C ALA A 227 -6.78 -6.54 -13.54
N THR A 228 -6.29 -5.50 -14.21
CA THR A 228 -7.01 -4.87 -15.33
C THR A 228 -6.72 -5.50 -16.69
N GLY A 229 -5.67 -6.32 -16.80
CA GLY A 229 -5.11 -6.80 -18.07
C GLY A 229 -4.19 -5.80 -18.79
N PHE A 230 -4.19 -4.52 -18.41
CA PHE A 230 -3.39 -3.48 -19.06
C PHE A 230 -1.93 -3.39 -18.54
N ARG A 231 -1.14 -2.59 -19.22
CA ARG A 231 0.20 -2.14 -18.81
C ARG A 231 0.16 -0.66 -18.49
N THR A 232 0.95 -0.23 -17.51
CA THR A 232 1.03 1.19 -17.12
C THR A 232 1.66 2.02 -18.22
N ILE A 233 1.24 3.29 -18.37
CA ILE A 233 1.65 4.18 -19.48
C ILE A 233 3.18 4.36 -19.49
N GLU A 234 3.76 4.54 -18.31
CA GLU A 234 5.17 4.87 -18.06
C GLU A 234 6.08 3.65 -18.27
N ASN A 235 5.52 2.44 -18.17
CA ASN A 235 6.27 1.20 -18.26
C ASN A 235 5.42 0.04 -18.80
N ARG A 236 5.57 -0.25 -20.10
CA ARG A 236 4.91 -1.37 -20.81
C ARG A 236 5.17 -2.77 -20.22
N HIS A 237 6.09 -2.92 -19.26
CA HIS A 237 6.40 -4.19 -18.59
C HIS A 237 5.79 -4.28 -17.17
N LYS A 238 5.38 -3.15 -16.56
CA LYS A 238 4.63 -3.10 -15.28
C LYS A 238 3.14 -3.37 -15.58
N THR A 239 2.53 -4.31 -14.85
CA THR A 239 1.07 -4.57 -14.95
C THR A 239 0.32 -3.41 -14.30
N LEU A 240 -0.76 -2.94 -14.94
CA LEU A 240 -1.67 -1.97 -14.33
C LEU A 240 -2.68 -2.74 -13.46
N VAL A 241 -2.70 -2.43 -12.16
CA VAL A 241 -3.61 -3.02 -11.17
C VAL A 241 -4.13 -1.93 -10.23
N PHE A 242 -5.30 -2.15 -9.65
CA PHE A 242 -5.91 -1.26 -8.66
C PHE A 242 -5.83 -1.84 -7.24
N LYS A 243 -5.83 -0.95 -6.24
CA LYS A 243 -5.86 -1.23 -4.80
C LYS A 243 -7.16 -0.69 -4.21
N GLU A 244 -8.23 -1.46 -4.35
CA GLU A 244 -9.57 -1.11 -3.89
C GLU A 244 -9.68 -1.20 -2.36
N LEU A 245 -9.66 -0.05 -1.66
CA LEU A 245 -9.81 0.03 -0.21
C LEU A 245 -11.09 -0.64 0.30
N ARG A 246 -12.15 -0.64 -0.52
CA ARG A 246 -13.39 -1.37 -0.23
C ARG A 246 -13.18 -2.85 0.11
N ARG A 247 -12.13 -3.51 -0.41
CA ARG A 247 -11.80 -4.92 -0.07
C ARG A 247 -11.39 -5.10 1.40
N ILE A 248 -10.83 -4.05 2.01
CA ILE A 248 -10.39 -3.99 3.41
C ILE A 248 -11.60 -3.67 4.31
N TRP A 249 -12.35 -2.62 3.94
CA TRP A 249 -13.55 -2.17 4.67
C TRP A 249 -14.67 -3.21 4.73
N GLU A 250 -14.93 -3.90 3.61
CA GLU A 250 -15.97 -4.93 3.50
C GLU A 250 -15.50 -6.32 4.04
N LYS A 251 -14.25 -6.43 4.52
CA LYS A 251 -13.61 -7.68 5.01
C LYS A 251 -13.67 -8.83 3.98
N HIS A 252 -13.26 -8.56 2.73
CA HIS A 252 -13.21 -9.57 1.65
C HIS A 252 -12.18 -10.68 1.92
N ASP A 253 -11.16 -10.39 2.73
CA ASP A 253 -10.26 -11.38 3.31
C ASP A 253 -10.74 -11.68 4.74
N PRO A 254 -11.23 -12.89 5.03
CA PRO A 254 -11.75 -13.22 6.36
C PRO A 254 -10.65 -13.36 7.42
N SER A 255 -9.37 -13.31 7.04
CA SER A 255 -8.24 -13.37 7.98
C SER A 255 -7.84 -12.01 8.57
N LEU A 256 -8.49 -10.92 8.15
CA LEU A 256 -8.24 -9.58 8.69
C LEU A 256 -8.73 -9.48 10.16
N PRO A 257 -7.92 -8.90 11.08
CA PRO A 257 -8.11 -9.04 12.53
C PRO A 257 -9.17 -8.12 13.17
N TRP A 258 -9.83 -7.26 12.39
CA TRP A 258 -10.90 -6.34 12.84
C TRP A 258 -12.26 -6.78 12.31
N GLU A 259 -13.36 -6.24 12.85
CA GLU A 259 -14.70 -6.49 12.31
C GLU A 259 -15.14 -5.51 11.22
N LYS A 260 -16.04 -5.98 10.35
CA LYS A 260 -16.53 -5.20 9.21
C LYS A 260 -17.16 -3.89 9.68
N GLY A 261 -16.69 -2.77 9.11
CA GLY A 261 -17.14 -1.41 9.45
C GLY A 261 -16.21 -0.63 10.39
N ILE A 262 -15.27 -1.29 11.08
CA ILE A 262 -14.24 -0.62 11.90
C ILE A 262 -13.41 0.35 11.04
N TYR A 263 -13.06 -0.06 9.82
CA TYR A 263 -12.34 0.79 8.87
C TYR A 263 -13.20 1.18 7.67
N ASN A 264 -13.15 2.46 7.31
CA ASN A 264 -13.87 3.11 6.22
C ASN A 264 -13.07 4.34 5.70
N GLU A 265 -13.67 5.17 4.84
CA GLU A 265 -13.07 6.35 4.24
C GLU A 265 -12.57 7.41 5.25
N SER A 266 -13.17 7.56 6.43
CA SER A 266 -12.78 8.60 7.40
C SER A 266 -11.55 8.25 8.25
N ASN A 267 -11.17 6.97 8.31
CA ASN A 267 -10.09 6.47 9.17
C ASN A 267 -9.10 5.53 8.45
N THR A 268 -9.16 5.42 7.12
CA THR A 268 -8.20 4.64 6.31
C THR A 268 -7.43 5.50 5.30
N LEU A 269 -6.11 5.41 5.28
CA LEU A 269 -5.24 6.00 4.26
C LEU A 269 -4.47 4.92 3.46
N LEU A 270 -4.60 4.95 2.13
CA LEU A 270 -3.65 4.31 1.21
C LEU A 270 -2.49 5.27 0.85
N LEU A 271 -1.28 4.94 1.29
CA LEU A 271 -0.06 5.70 0.98
C LEU A 271 0.75 4.99 -0.11
N ASP A 272 0.83 5.58 -1.31
CA ASP A 272 1.25 4.87 -2.52
C ASP A 272 1.99 5.75 -3.54
N ASP A 273 3.02 5.24 -4.21
CA ASP A 273 3.84 6.00 -5.19
C ASP A 273 3.13 6.33 -6.52
N SER A 274 1.99 5.70 -6.81
CA SER A 274 1.37 5.62 -8.13
C SER A 274 -0.12 6.00 -8.09
N PRO A 275 -0.51 7.25 -8.38
CA PRO A 275 -1.91 7.72 -8.33
C PRO A 275 -2.96 6.80 -8.98
N TYR A 276 -2.62 6.17 -10.11
CA TYR A 276 -3.55 5.27 -10.80
C TYR A 276 -3.97 4.03 -9.99
N LYS A 277 -3.19 3.59 -8.99
CA LYS A 277 -3.53 2.39 -8.20
C LYS A 277 -4.79 2.60 -7.37
N ALA A 278 -5.07 3.85 -6.97
CA ALA A 278 -6.22 4.22 -6.15
C ALA A 278 -7.45 4.67 -6.98
N LEU A 279 -7.43 4.55 -8.31
CA LEU A 279 -8.45 5.08 -9.23
C LEU A 279 -9.90 4.61 -8.95
N LEU A 280 -10.09 3.51 -8.21
CA LEU A 280 -11.40 2.97 -7.83
C LEU A 280 -11.82 3.31 -6.38
N ASN A 281 -11.03 4.08 -5.64
CA ASN A 281 -11.31 4.47 -4.26
C ASN A 281 -12.08 5.81 -4.22
N PRO A 282 -12.82 6.11 -3.14
CA PRO A 282 -13.37 7.44 -2.90
C PRO A 282 -12.27 8.51 -2.89
N ALA A 283 -12.63 9.73 -3.28
CA ALA A 283 -11.72 10.86 -3.22
C ALA A 283 -11.19 11.08 -1.79
N HIS A 284 -9.96 11.59 -1.67
CA HIS A 284 -9.31 11.91 -0.40
C HIS A 284 -9.11 10.71 0.57
N THR A 285 -9.05 9.48 0.06
CA THR A 285 -8.69 8.26 0.85
C THR A 285 -7.28 7.72 0.54
N ALA A 286 -6.53 8.41 -0.31
CA ALA A 286 -5.21 8.01 -0.77
C ALA A 286 -4.32 9.23 -1.04
N VAL A 287 -3.02 9.10 -0.73
CA VAL A 287 -2.00 10.17 -0.84
C VAL A 287 -0.81 9.64 -1.62
N PHE A 288 -0.25 10.48 -2.50
CA PHE A 288 0.66 10.04 -3.55
C PHE A 288 2.04 10.74 -3.50
N PRO A 289 2.88 10.44 -2.50
CA PRO A 289 4.22 11.03 -2.42
C PRO A 289 5.02 10.80 -3.71
N HIS A 290 5.91 11.74 -4.03
CA HIS A 290 6.83 11.55 -5.16
C HIS A 290 7.69 10.29 -4.93
N PRO A 291 7.85 9.42 -5.93
CA PRO A 291 8.54 8.15 -5.77
C PRO A 291 10.03 8.36 -5.46
N TYR A 292 10.48 7.76 -4.35
CA TYR A 292 11.91 7.60 -4.07
C TYR A 292 12.57 6.76 -5.16
N THR A 293 13.72 7.23 -5.65
CA THR A 293 14.61 6.44 -6.50
C THR A 293 16.04 6.53 -5.97
N PHE A 294 16.81 5.45 -6.10
CA PHE A 294 18.19 5.39 -5.59
C PHE A 294 19.14 6.45 -6.21
N GLN A 295 18.71 7.08 -7.31
CA GLN A 295 19.47 8.07 -8.06
C GLN A 295 19.38 9.49 -7.45
N ARG A 296 18.46 9.73 -6.51
CA ARG A 296 18.28 11.02 -5.82
C ARG A 296 18.96 10.98 -4.46
N GLY A 297 20.18 11.51 -4.38
CA GLY A 297 21.05 11.44 -3.20
C GLY A 297 20.70 12.34 -2.01
N SER A 298 19.49 12.91 -1.95
CA SER A 298 19.09 13.92 -0.95
C SER A 298 17.62 13.80 -0.50
N ASP A 299 17.07 12.59 -0.49
CA ASP A 299 15.71 12.35 0.03
C ASP A 299 15.72 12.40 1.57
N THR A 300 14.94 13.31 2.15
CA THR A 300 14.73 13.45 3.60
C THR A 300 13.27 13.24 4.01
N SER A 301 12.42 12.83 3.05
CA SER A 301 10.95 12.87 3.13
C SER A 301 10.35 12.09 4.31
N LEU A 302 11.00 10.97 4.66
CA LEU A 302 10.60 10.10 5.78
C LEU A 302 11.20 10.48 7.14
N GLY A 303 12.18 11.40 7.17
CA GLY A 303 12.89 11.78 8.40
C GLY A 303 12.09 12.75 9.28
N PRO A 304 12.47 12.94 10.55
CA PRO A 304 11.91 14.01 11.38
C PRO A 304 12.03 15.37 10.68
N GLY A 305 10.91 16.11 10.57
CA GLY A 305 10.83 17.35 9.78
C GLY A 305 10.81 17.17 8.26
N GLY A 306 10.78 15.94 7.76
CA GLY A 306 10.56 15.62 6.34
C GLY A 306 9.10 15.83 5.93
N ASP A 307 8.87 16.18 4.66
CA ASP A 307 7.56 16.59 4.15
C ASP A 307 6.46 15.55 4.39
N LEU A 308 6.69 14.28 4.05
CA LEU A 308 5.73 13.20 4.26
C LEU A 308 5.60 12.79 5.74
N ARG A 309 6.67 12.94 6.52
CA ARG A 309 6.64 12.68 7.97
C ARG A 309 5.75 13.70 8.68
N VAL A 310 5.97 14.99 8.47
CA VAL A 310 5.17 16.08 9.05
C VAL A 310 3.71 15.99 8.58
N TYR A 311 3.48 15.61 7.33
CA TYR A 311 2.13 15.37 6.81
C TYR A 311 1.37 14.28 7.57
N LEU A 312 2.03 13.14 7.84
CA LEU A 312 1.42 12.06 8.63
C LEU A 312 1.31 12.38 10.12
N GLU A 313 2.15 13.27 10.66
CA GLU A 313 2.01 13.79 12.03
C GLU A 313 0.72 14.61 12.18
N GLY A 314 0.39 15.46 11.20
CA GLY A 314 -0.91 16.16 11.13
C GLY A 314 -2.09 15.19 10.93
N LEU A 315 -1.95 14.24 10.01
CA LEU A 315 -3.00 13.25 9.69
C LEU A 315 -3.30 12.29 10.84
N ALA A 316 -2.31 11.97 11.67
CA ALA A 316 -2.50 11.21 12.91
C ALA A 316 -3.41 11.97 13.90
N ALA A 317 -3.21 13.29 14.03
CA ALA A 317 -3.92 14.16 14.95
C ALA A 317 -5.32 14.60 14.46
N ALA A 318 -5.58 14.63 13.15
CA ALA A 318 -6.88 14.96 12.58
C ALA A 318 -7.99 14.00 13.05
N GLU A 319 -9.25 14.44 13.11
CA GLU A 319 -10.38 13.55 13.44
C GLU A 319 -10.79 12.69 12.23
N ASN A 320 -10.97 13.31 11.06
CA ASN A 320 -11.32 12.66 9.80
C ASN A 320 -10.19 12.78 8.76
N ILE A 321 -9.71 11.64 8.25
CA ILE A 321 -8.69 11.56 7.20
C ILE A 321 -9.15 12.19 5.89
N GLN A 322 -10.42 12.00 5.52
CA GLN A 322 -10.94 12.45 4.22
C GLN A 322 -10.98 13.98 4.15
N GLU A 323 -11.49 14.63 5.20
CA GLU A 323 -11.50 16.09 5.34
C GLU A 323 -10.08 16.66 5.40
N PHE A 324 -9.17 15.99 6.11
CA PHE A 324 -7.76 16.42 6.19
C PHE A 324 -7.06 16.36 4.82
N ILE A 325 -7.26 15.31 4.02
CA ILE A 325 -6.65 15.17 2.68
C ILE A 325 -7.34 16.09 1.64
N GLU A 326 -8.56 16.55 1.89
CA GLU A 326 -9.22 17.60 1.10
C GLU A 326 -8.65 18.99 1.39
N GLN A 327 -8.44 19.31 2.68
CA GLN A 327 -7.90 20.60 3.13
C GLN A 327 -6.39 20.74 2.87
N GLU A 328 -5.63 19.66 3.08
CA GLU A 328 -4.18 19.59 2.90
C GLU A 328 -3.81 18.48 1.87
N PRO A 329 -3.87 18.75 0.54
CA PRO A 329 -3.50 17.77 -0.48
C PRO A 329 -1.98 17.57 -0.58
N PHE A 330 -1.50 16.33 -0.54
CA PHE A 330 -0.06 16.01 -0.54
C PHE A 330 0.42 15.21 -1.76
N GLY A 331 1.52 15.67 -2.36
CA GLY A 331 2.27 14.93 -3.38
C GLY A 331 1.74 15.11 -4.82
N GLN A 332 1.57 13.99 -5.52
CA GLN A 332 1.06 13.94 -6.89
C GLN A 332 -0.47 13.98 -6.90
N SER A 333 -1.09 14.62 -7.90
CA SER A 333 -2.55 14.66 -8.01
C SER A 333 -3.17 13.27 -8.28
N PRO A 334 -4.39 12.98 -7.77
CA PRO A 334 -5.17 11.80 -8.16
C PRO A 334 -5.46 11.78 -9.68
N ILE A 335 -5.62 10.59 -10.26
CA ILE A 335 -6.10 10.44 -11.65
C ILE A 335 -7.60 10.73 -11.69
N ASN A 336 -8.01 11.64 -12.56
CA ASN A 336 -9.37 12.16 -12.71
C ASN A 336 -9.68 12.56 -14.17
N GLU A 337 -10.86 13.10 -14.43
CA GLU A 337 -11.31 13.41 -15.80
C GLU A 337 -10.52 14.52 -16.50
N SER A 338 -9.93 15.45 -15.73
CA SER A 338 -9.07 16.53 -16.25
C SER A 338 -7.61 16.11 -16.46
N SER A 339 -7.23 14.90 -16.04
CA SER A 339 -5.88 14.36 -16.26
C SER A 339 -5.62 14.14 -17.75
N ALA A 340 -4.47 14.58 -18.28
CA ALA A 340 -4.11 14.35 -19.69
C ALA A 340 -4.03 12.86 -20.09
N SER A 341 -3.87 11.97 -19.11
CA SER A 341 -3.90 10.51 -19.24
C SER A 341 -5.31 9.89 -19.15
N TRP A 342 -6.35 10.67 -18.86
CA TRP A 342 -7.73 10.18 -18.70
C TRP A 342 -8.26 9.34 -19.87
N PRO A 343 -8.04 9.69 -21.15
CA PRO A 343 -8.52 8.88 -22.26
C PRO A 343 -7.91 7.46 -22.31
N PHE A 344 -6.77 7.23 -21.65
CA PHE A 344 -6.24 5.88 -21.43
C PHE A 344 -6.97 5.19 -20.26
N TYR A 345 -7.06 5.83 -19.10
CA TYR A 345 -7.66 5.24 -17.90
C TYR A 345 -9.16 4.95 -18.07
N LEU A 346 -9.90 5.80 -18.80
CA LEU A 346 -11.29 5.55 -19.17
C LEU A 346 -11.47 4.21 -19.92
N ARG A 347 -10.57 3.87 -20.85
CA ARG A 347 -10.61 2.58 -21.56
C ARG A 347 -10.29 1.39 -20.63
N VAL A 348 -9.43 1.59 -19.64
CA VAL A 348 -9.16 0.58 -18.60
C VAL A 348 -10.43 0.31 -17.80
N LEU A 349 -11.08 1.37 -17.31
CA LEU A 349 -12.35 1.28 -16.56
C LEU A 349 -13.45 0.62 -17.38
N SER A 350 -13.69 1.05 -18.62
CA SER A 350 -14.69 0.42 -19.50
C SER A 350 -14.45 -1.08 -19.70
N THR A 351 -13.18 -1.51 -19.76
CA THR A 351 -12.82 -2.92 -19.92
C THR A 351 -13.09 -3.71 -18.65
N VAL A 352 -12.69 -3.21 -17.48
CA VAL A 352 -12.90 -3.86 -16.17
C VAL A 352 -14.40 -4.08 -15.93
N TYR A 353 -15.21 -3.00 -15.99
CA TYR A 353 -16.66 -3.11 -15.75
C TYR A 353 -17.39 -3.98 -16.79
N SER A 354 -16.91 -4.08 -18.03
CA SER A 354 -17.47 -5.01 -19.03
C SER A 354 -17.20 -6.48 -18.68
N VAL A 355 -16.04 -6.78 -18.10
CA VAL A 355 -15.67 -8.13 -17.65
C VAL A 355 -16.48 -8.53 -16.42
N ASP A 356 -16.63 -7.63 -15.45
CA ASP A 356 -17.45 -7.90 -14.26
C ASP A 356 -18.92 -8.14 -14.62
N THR A 357 -19.47 -7.34 -15.55
CA THR A 357 -20.85 -7.52 -16.04
C THR A 357 -21.06 -8.86 -16.73
N THR A 358 -20.12 -9.33 -17.55
CA THR A 358 -20.25 -10.65 -18.20
C THR A 358 -20.06 -11.80 -17.22
N ASN A 359 -19.19 -11.67 -16.22
CA ASN A 359 -19.03 -12.66 -15.15
C ASN A 359 -20.31 -12.81 -14.30
N VAL A 360 -20.94 -11.71 -13.89
CA VAL A 360 -22.21 -11.73 -13.13
C VAL A 360 -23.32 -12.39 -13.94
N ASN A 361 -23.47 -12.03 -15.22
CA ASN A 361 -24.49 -12.62 -16.09
C ASN A 361 -24.26 -14.13 -16.35
N ASN A 362 -23.01 -14.57 -16.44
CA ASN A 362 -22.69 -16.00 -16.57
C ASN A 362 -22.97 -16.77 -15.27
N MET A 363 -22.77 -16.16 -14.10
CA MET A 363 -23.11 -16.78 -12.81
C MET A 363 -24.62 -16.92 -12.63
N THR A 364 -25.41 -15.90 -12.97
CA THR A 364 -26.88 -15.99 -12.89
C THR A 364 -27.45 -17.02 -13.87
N CYS A 365 -27.00 -17.03 -15.13
CA CYS A 365 -27.40 -18.05 -16.10
C CYS A 365 -27.08 -19.49 -15.65
N ASN A 366 -25.93 -19.73 -15.03
CA ASN A 366 -25.59 -21.06 -14.51
C ASN A 366 -26.46 -21.46 -13.30
N SER A 367 -26.91 -20.51 -12.48
CA SER A 367 -27.82 -20.80 -11.35
C SER A 367 -29.22 -21.23 -11.81
N SER A 368 -29.65 -20.83 -13.01
CA SER A 368 -30.96 -21.20 -13.59
C SER A 368 -31.00 -22.58 -14.28
N VAL A 369 -29.91 -23.37 -14.23
CA VAL A 369 -29.83 -24.72 -14.85
C VAL A 369 -29.93 -25.84 -13.80
N LEU A 370 -30.18 -25.51 -12.53
CA LEU A 370 -30.39 -26.47 -11.44
C LEU A 370 -31.75 -26.27 -10.74
N ARG A 371 -32.82 -26.56 -11.47
CA ARG A 371 -34.18 -26.84 -10.96
C ARG A 371 -34.87 -27.87 -11.85
#